data_AF-A0A953RQ36-F1
#
_entry.id   AF-A0A953RQ36-F1
#
_cell.length_a   1.000
_cell.length_b   1.000
_cell.length_c   1.000
_cell.angle_alpha   90.00
_cell.angle_beta   90.00
_cell.angle_gamma   90.00
#
_symmetry.space_group_name_H-M   'P 1'
#
loop_
_entity.id
_entity.type
_entity.pdbx_description
1 polymer ?
#
loop_
_entity_poly.entity_id
_entity_poly.type
_entity_poly.pdbx_seq_one_letter_code
_entity_poly.pdbx_strand_id
1 'polypeptide(L)'
;MRVLLLHPEDPLPGAPLGKGWDLVVDLGRAPAVTYERWSKQAQARVVTLYDFARDREDLQRVRELLQLGMGQWVDASGIDWWDVLSLLIEPDLRQLILIGRLARELKSGCELYASRSSAAATALQALTGAKYIRVEAGFHPIRRWAQHYRNVFAQLDTAQITQIFQDKFDREHQWRRRLVHNRRPPRHPVVLLPSAYVNVSRTAISYAALLPSENFLLVYARNNSRLKTVPSNVSTTSLDPYFVTTDTGEAAVMAKAWESLKD
;
A
#
# COMPACT_ATOMS: atom_id res chain seq x y z
N MET A 1 4.43 -7.61 -34.58
CA MET A 1 4.74 -8.40 -33.37
C MET A 1 3.58 -8.28 -32.41
N ARG A 2 3.07 -9.39 -31.88
CA ARG A 2 1.89 -9.45 -31.00
C ARG A 2 2.34 -9.83 -29.60
N VAL A 3 2.16 -8.89 -28.69
CA VAL A 3 2.61 -9.00 -27.31
C VAL A 3 1.40 -9.08 -26.41
N LEU A 4 1.32 -10.12 -25.58
CA LEU A 4 0.30 -10.23 -24.55
C LEU A 4 0.86 -9.79 -23.20
N LEU A 5 0.23 -8.81 -22.56
CA LEU A 5 0.43 -8.46 -21.16
C LEU A 5 -0.56 -9.26 -20.31
N LEU A 6 -0.03 -10.21 -19.54
CA LEU A 6 -0.78 -11.10 -18.68
C LEU A 6 -0.84 -10.53 -17.26
N HIS A 7 -2.04 -10.29 -16.76
CA HIS A 7 -2.26 -9.92 -15.36
C HIS A 7 -1.97 -11.13 -14.45
N PRO A 8 -1.37 -10.95 -13.26
CA PRO A 8 -0.96 -12.06 -12.39
C PRO A 8 -2.10 -13.01 -11.98
N GLU A 9 -3.33 -12.48 -11.91
CA GLU A 9 -4.52 -13.23 -11.51
C GLU A 9 -5.24 -13.95 -12.67
N ASP A 10 -4.83 -13.70 -13.91
CA ASP A 10 -5.52 -14.24 -15.08
C ASP A 10 -4.81 -15.50 -15.60
N PRO A 11 -5.56 -16.50 -16.06
CA PRO A 11 -4.96 -17.60 -16.79
C PRO A 11 -4.46 -17.11 -18.15
N LEU A 12 -3.44 -17.77 -18.69
CA LEU A 12 -2.96 -17.53 -20.05
C LEU A 12 -4.10 -17.74 -21.07
N PRO A 13 -4.58 -16.69 -21.76
CA PRO A 13 -5.61 -16.83 -22.78
C PRO A 13 -5.06 -17.52 -24.04
N GLY A 14 -5.93 -18.25 -24.73
CA GLY A 14 -5.64 -18.73 -26.07
C GLY A 14 -5.38 -17.58 -27.03
N ALA A 15 -4.56 -17.80 -28.06
CA ALA A 15 -4.21 -16.76 -29.01
C ALA A 15 -5.43 -16.35 -29.87
N PRO A 16 -5.65 -15.05 -30.12
CA PRO A 16 -6.80 -14.60 -30.89
C PRO A 16 -6.70 -15.07 -32.35
N LEU A 17 -7.81 -15.62 -32.87
CA LEU A 17 -8.03 -15.89 -34.29
C LEU A 17 -6.96 -16.77 -34.97
N GLY A 18 -6.51 -17.83 -34.30
CA GLY A 18 -5.66 -18.88 -34.90
C GLY A 18 -4.22 -18.45 -35.23
N LYS A 19 -3.80 -17.24 -34.80
CA LYS A 19 -2.43 -16.77 -34.97
C LYS A 19 -1.77 -16.71 -33.58
N GLY A 20 -0.65 -17.42 -33.36
CA GLY A 20 0.04 -17.54 -32.06
C GLY A 20 0.58 -16.22 -31.49
N TRP A 21 0.94 -16.18 -30.21
CA TRP A 21 1.60 -15.02 -29.59
C TRP A 21 3.08 -14.95 -30.01
N ASP A 22 3.63 -13.75 -30.21
CA ASP A 22 5.09 -13.61 -30.42
C ASP A 22 5.81 -13.51 -29.08
N LEU A 23 5.20 -12.81 -28.11
CA LEU A 23 5.71 -12.60 -26.77
C LEU A 23 4.54 -12.55 -25.77
N VAL A 24 4.69 -13.19 -24.62
CA VAL A 24 3.82 -13.02 -23.46
C VAL A 24 4.67 -12.46 -22.32
N VAL A 25 4.21 -11.37 -21.74
CA VAL A 25 4.83 -10.71 -20.58
C VAL A 25 3.91 -10.88 -19.39
N ASP A 26 4.34 -11.67 -18.41
CA ASP A 26 3.71 -11.75 -17.10
C ASP A 26 4.05 -10.48 -16.31
N LEU A 27 3.02 -9.72 -15.93
CA LEU A 27 3.16 -8.53 -15.09
C LEU A 27 3.44 -8.88 -13.61
N GLY A 28 3.28 -10.16 -13.25
CA GLY A 28 3.62 -10.71 -11.95
C GLY A 28 4.93 -11.48 -11.96
N ARG A 29 5.04 -12.39 -10.99
CA ARG A 29 6.17 -13.32 -10.88
C ARG A 29 5.67 -14.70 -10.50
N ALA A 30 6.07 -15.70 -11.28
CA ALA A 30 5.78 -17.10 -11.10
C ALA A 30 7.07 -17.92 -11.07
N PRO A 31 7.04 -19.17 -10.56
CA PRO A 31 8.20 -20.07 -10.64
C PRO A 31 8.60 -20.38 -12.09
N ALA A 32 9.89 -20.65 -12.33
CA ALA A 32 10.42 -20.96 -13.67
C ALA A 32 9.67 -22.09 -14.41
N VAL A 33 9.26 -23.13 -13.67
CA VAL A 33 8.47 -24.25 -14.20
C VAL A 33 7.12 -23.81 -14.79
N THR A 34 6.52 -22.74 -14.25
CA THR A 34 5.29 -22.15 -14.78
C THR A 34 5.55 -21.49 -16.13
N TYR A 35 6.66 -20.74 -16.26
CA TYR A 35 7.03 -20.09 -17.53
C TYR A 35 7.39 -21.09 -18.62
N GLU A 36 8.08 -22.19 -18.29
CA GLU A 36 8.34 -23.27 -19.24
C GLU A 36 7.04 -23.90 -19.76
N ARG A 37 6.07 -24.14 -18.85
CA ARG A 37 4.76 -24.70 -19.21
C ARG A 37 3.98 -23.73 -20.09
N TRP A 38 3.91 -22.46 -19.71
CA TRP A 38 3.21 -21.42 -20.49
C TRP A 38 3.86 -21.20 -21.84
N SER A 39 5.20 -21.26 -21.94
CA SER A 39 5.90 -21.15 -23.22
C SER A 39 5.56 -22.29 -24.16
N LYS A 40 5.52 -23.53 -23.65
CA LYS A 40 5.05 -24.70 -24.42
C LYS A 40 3.59 -24.57 -24.85
N GLN A 41 2.72 -24.11 -23.95
CA GLN A 41 1.28 -23.95 -24.22
C GLN A 41 0.98 -22.83 -25.23
N ALA A 42 1.64 -21.68 -25.10
CA ALA A 42 1.47 -20.53 -25.99
C ALA A 42 2.19 -20.70 -27.33
N GLN A 43 3.14 -21.64 -27.41
CA GLN A 43 4.14 -21.73 -28.48
C GLN A 43 4.84 -20.37 -28.71
N ALA A 44 5.12 -19.66 -27.61
CA ALA A 44 5.64 -18.30 -27.63
C ALA A 44 6.69 -18.12 -26.53
N ARG A 45 7.53 -17.10 -26.67
CA ARG A 45 8.41 -16.68 -25.58
C ARG A 45 7.55 -16.09 -24.46
N VAL A 46 7.70 -16.61 -23.24
CA VAL A 46 7.04 -16.09 -22.04
C VAL A 46 8.13 -15.56 -21.12
N VAL A 47 8.01 -14.30 -20.72
CA VAL A 47 8.94 -13.61 -19.81
C VAL A 47 8.16 -12.98 -18.67
N THR A 48 8.83 -12.70 -17.56
CA THR A 48 8.28 -11.82 -16.53
C THR A 48 8.78 -10.40 -16.73
N LEU A 49 7.95 -9.41 -16.39
CA LEU A 49 8.38 -8.01 -16.35
C LEU A 49 9.63 -7.81 -15.46
N TYR A 50 9.80 -8.67 -14.44
CA TYR A 50 10.96 -8.63 -13.54
C TYR A 50 12.25 -9.15 -14.18
N ASP A 51 12.22 -9.76 -15.37
CA ASP A 51 13.43 -10.11 -16.13
C ASP A 51 14.18 -8.86 -16.62
N PHE A 52 13.51 -7.70 -16.60
CA PHE A 52 14.07 -6.39 -16.96
C PHE A 52 14.62 -5.63 -15.76
N ALA A 53 14.57 -6.20 -14.56
CA ALA A 53 15.07 -5.58 -13.34
C ALA A 53 16.60 -5.53 -13.32
N ARG A 54 17.13 -4.46 -12.72
CA ARG A 54 18.57 -4.22 -12.53
C ARG A 54 18.93 -3.95 -11.06
N ASP A 55 18.06 -4.40 -10.16
CA ASP A 55 18.16 -4.31 -8.70
C ASP A 55 18.68 -2.96 -8.19
N ARG A 56 20.01 -2.81 -8.04
CA ARG A 56 20.65 -1.59 -7.53
C ARG A 56 20.34 -0.35 -8.37
N GLU A 57 20.37 -0.45 -9.69
CA GLU A 57 20.05 0.68 -10.57
C GLU A 57 18.59 1.11 -10.41
N ASP A 58 17.69 0.16 -10.19
CA ASP A 58 16.26 0.44 -10.01
C ASP A 58 16.02 1.16 -8.68
N LEU A 59 16.62 0.65 -7.60
CA LEU A 59 16.52 1.28 -6.29
C LEU A 59 17.09 2.70 -6.31
N GLN A 60 18.24 2.92 -6.95
CA GLN A 60 18.81 4.25 -7.09
C GLN A 60 17.90 5.16 -7.90
N ARG A 61 17.38 4.68 -9.03
CA ARG A 61 16.51 5.50 -9.88
C ARG A 61 15.19 5.84 -9.21
N VAL A 62 14.57 4.90 -8.49
CA VAL A 62 13.35 5.16 -7.72
C VAL A 62 13.64 6.17 -6.61
N ARG A 63 14.77 6.05 -5.92
CA ARG A 63 15.18 7.04 -4.91
C ARG A 63 15.34 8.44 -5.51
N GLU A 64 16.00 8.57 -6.67
CA GLU A 64 16.16 9.87 -7.35
C GLU A 64 14.80 10.49 -7.71
N LEU A 65 13.86 9.68 -8.20
CA LEU A 65 12.51 10.15 -8.54
C LEU A 65 11.73 10.59 -7.29
N LEU A 66 11.79 9.80 -6.22
CA LEU A 66 11.15 10.13 -4.95
C LEU A 66 11.79 11.34 -4.29
N GLN A 67 13.09 11.59 -4.48
CA GLN A 67 13.76 12.78 -3.93
C GLN A 67 13.17 14.10 -4.44
N LEU A 68 12.51 14.11 -5.61
CA LEU A 68 11.93 15.32 -6.18
C LEU A 68 10.82 15.92 -5.32
N GLY A 69 10.04 15.10 -4.61
CA GLY A 69 8.94 15.57 -3.76
C GLY A 69 9.31 15.74 -2.28
N MET A 70 10.53 15.36 -1.88
CA MET A 70 10.97 15.48 -0.49
C MET A 70 10.95 16.94 -0.02
N GLY A 71 10.41 17.17 1.17
CA GLY A 71 10.27 18.49 1.78
C GLY A 71 9.21 19.38 1.13
N GLN A 72 8.50 18.90 0.10
CA GLN A 72 7.47 19.69 -0.57
C GLN A 72 6.11 19.57 0.11
N TRP A 73 5.88 18.50 0.88
CA TRP A 73 4.60 18.25 1.52
C TRP A 73 4.73 18.06 3.03
N VAL A 74 5.20 19.11 3.71
CA VAL A 74 5.45 19.11 5.16
C VAL A 74 4.28 19.78 5.90
N ASP A 75 3.77 19.12 6.93
CA ASP A 75 2.74 19.69 7.81
C ASP A 75 3.32 20.56 8.95
N ALA A 76 2.45 21.20 9.73
CA ALA A 76 2.84 22.06 10.84
C ALA A 76 3.54 21.30 11.98
N SER A 77 3.44 19.97 12.02
CA SER A 77 4.16 19.11 12.95
C SER A 77 5.54 18.69 12.43
N GLY A 78 5.90 19.11 11.21
CA GLY A 78 7.16 18.77 10.56
C GLY A 78 7.17 17.40 9.90
N ILE A 79 6.00 16.77 9.72
CA ILE A 79 5.89 15.48 9.03
C ILE A 79 5.86 15.73 7.53
N ASP A 80 6.81 15.14 6.81
CA ASP A 80 6.81 15.10 5.36
C ASP A 80 5.91 13.97 4.85
N TRP A 81 4.71 14.33 4.38
CA TRP A 81 3.73 13.40 3.86
C TRP A 81 4.16 12.76 2.55
N TRP A 82 5.07 13.39 1.81
CA TRP A 82 5.67 12.77 0.65
C TRP A 82 6.55 11.57 1.04
N ASP A 83 7.36 11.70 2.08
CA ASP A 83 8.17 10.58 2.61
C ASP A 83 7.28 9.42 3.05
N VAL A 84 6.19 9.70 3.74
CA VAL A 84 5.22 8.68 4.18
C VAL A 84 4.56 7.96 2.98
N LEU A 85 4.13 8.72 1.97
CA LEU A 85 3.45 8.17 0.80
C LEU A 85 4.39 7.53 -0.22
N SER A 86 5.68 7.88 -0.19
CA SER A 86 6.71 7.34 -1.07
C SER A 86 6.73 5.81 -1.03
N LEU A 87 6.48 5.22 0.15
CA LEU A 87 6.40 3.77 0.36
C LEU A 87 5.25 3.09 -0.39
N LEU A 88 4.16 3.83 -0.65
CA LEU A 88 3.02 3.34 -1.42
C LEU A 88 3.24 3.48 -2.93
N ILE A 89 4.03 4.47 -3.33
CA ILE A 89 4.28 4.83 -4.74
C ILE A 89 5.47 4.05 -5.31
N GLU A 90 6.42 3.65 -4.47
CA GLU A 90 7.64 2.91 -4.84
C GLU A 90 7.37 1.72 -5.79
N PRO A 91 6.42 0.81 -5.53
CA PRO A 91 6.20 -0.36 -6.39
C PRO A 91 5.77 0.02 -7.80
N ASP A 92 4.94 1.06 -7.92
CA ASP A 92 4.42 1.54 -9.21
C ASP A 92 5.52 2.25 -10.01
N LEU A 93 6.36 3.08 -9.36
CA LEU A 93 7.53 3.69 -10.00
C LEU A 93 8.51 2.64 -10.51
N ARG A 94 8.78 1.61 -9.70
CA ARG A 94 9.63 0.50 -10.12
C ARG A 94 9.02 -0.20 -11.33
N GLN A 95 7.72 -0.49 -11.31
CA GLN A 95 7.04 -1.12 -12.44
C GLN A 95 7.16 -0.28 -13.72
N LEU A 96 7.00 1.06 -13.63
CA LEU A 96 7.15 1.98 -14.76
C LEU A 96 8.57 1.96 -15.34
N ILE A 97 9.61 1.88 -14.51
CA ILE A 97 11.01 1.73 -14.97
C ILE A 97 11.17 0.45 -15.79
N LEU A 98 10.61 -0.66 -15.32
CA LEU A 98 10.66 -1.95 -16.03
C LEU A 98 9.88 -1.90 -17.34
N ILE A 99 8.70 -1.27 -17.35
CA ILE A 99 7.92 -1.04 -18.57
C ILE A 99 8.71 -0.20 -19.57
N GLY A 100 9.42 0.83 -19.12
CA GLY A 100 10.29 1.65 -19.97
C GLY A 100 11.46 0.87 -20.58
N ARG A 101 11.95 -0.18 -19.91
CA ARG A 101 12.95 -1.10 -20.48
C ARG A 101 12.31 -2.06 -21.47
N LEU A 102 11.18 -2.66 -21.12
CA LEU A 102 10.42 -3.52 -22.02
C LEU A 102 10.06 -2.78 -23.32
N ALA A 103 9.57 -1.54 -23.22
CA ALA A 103 9.22 -0.71 -24.36
C ALA A 103 10.36 -0.56 -25.38
N ARG A 104 11.61 -0.46 -24.90
CA ARG A 104 12.80 -0.36 -25.75
C ARG A 104 13.17 -1.65 -26.46
N GLU A 105 12.76 -2.80 -25.93
CA GLU A 105 12.92 -4.10 -26.61
C GLU A 105 11.79 -4.39 -27.61
N LEU A 106 10.65 -3.72 -27.46
CA LEU A 106 9.53 -3.92 -28.38
C LEU A 106 9.78 -3.21 -29.72
N LYS A 107 9.60 -3.95 -30.82
CA LYS A 107 9.66 -3.39 -32.17
C LYS A 107 8.55 -2.35 -32.37
N SER A 108 8.85 -1.31 -33.16
CA SER A 108 7.86 -0.33 -33.62
C SER A 108 6.70 -1.02 -34.35
N GLY A 109 5.48 -0.52 -34.15
CA GLY A 109 4.28 -1.09 -34.77
C GLY A 109 3.86 -2.46 -34.22
N CYS A 110 4.23 -2.79 -32.97
CA CYS A 110 3.68 -3.96 -32.30
C CYS A 110 2.18 -3.77 -31.98
N GLU A 111 1.48 -4.90 -31.84
CA GLU A 111 0.12 -4.95 -31.33
C GLU A 111 0.21 -5.41 -29.87
N LEU A 112 -0.24 -4.55 -28.96
CA LEU A 112 -0.31 -4.84 -27.54
C LEU A 112 -1.68 -5.41 -27.20
N TYR A 113 -1.67 -6.57 -26.59
CA TYR A 113 -2.84 -7.23 -26.04
C TYR A 113 -2.71 -7.23 -24.53
N ALA A 114 -3.81 -7.03 -23.80
CA ALA A 114 -3.80 -7.20 -22.35
C ALA A 114 -4.99 -8.01 -21.87
N SER A 115 -4.74 -8.91 -20.90
CA SER A 115 -5.81 -9.69 -20.25
C SER A 115 -6.74 -8.80 -19.42
N ARG A 116 -6.20 -7.71 -18.83
CA ARG A 116 -6.93 -6.65 -18.11
C ARG A 116 -6.37 -5.28 -18.44
N SER A 117 -7.18 -4.25 -18.24
CA SER A 117 -6.67 -2.89 -18.17
C SER A 117 -5.77 -2.76 -16.95
N SER A 118 -4.57 -2.21 -17.15
CA SER A 118 -3.63 -1.91 -16.08
C SER A 118 -2.87 -0.64 -16.43
N ALA A 119 -2.37 0.07 -15.41
CA ALA A 119 -1.48 1.21 -15.61
C ALA A 119 -0.26 0.81 -16.46
N ALA A 120 0.22 -0.42 -16.27
CA ALA A 120 1.31 -0.99 -17.06
C ALA A 120 1.00 -1.06 -18.56
N ALA A 121 -0.18 -1.55 -18.93
CA ALA A 121 -0.61 -1.62 -20.33
C ALA A 121 -0.75 -0.23 -20.96
N THR A 122 -1.34 0.72 -20.23
CA THR A 122 -1.48 2.11 -20.68
C THR A 122 -0.11 2.78 -20.86
N ALA A 123 0.80 2.63 -19.90
CA ALA A 123 2.15 3.17 -19.98
C ALA A 123 2.93 2.58 -21.17
N LEU A 124 2.85 1.26 -21.38
CA LEU A 124 3.52 0.61 -22.50
C LEU A 124 2.95 1.04 -23.85
N GLN A 125 1.63 1.24 -23.94
CA GLN A 125 0.98 1.81 -25.12
C GLN A 125 1.51 3.22 -25.41
N ALA A 126 1.55 4.08 -24.39
CA ALA A 126 2.04 5.46 -24.53
C ALA A 126 3.51 5.51 -24.99
N LEU A 127 4.35 4.61 -24.47
CA LEU A 127 5.78 4.56 -24.79
C LEU A 127 6.08 3.96 -26.16
N THR A 128 5.28 3.00 -26.63
CA THR A 128 5.55 2.30 -27.90
C THR A 128 4.71 2.80 -29.08
N GLY A 129 3.66 3.61 -28.82
CA GLY A 129 2.68 4.01 -29.83
C GLY A 129 1.90 2.82 -30.42
N ALA A 130 1.94 1.67 -29.76
CA ALA A 130 1.37 0.44 -30.25
C ALA A 130 -0.17 0.47 -30.27
N LYS A 131 -0.75 -0.33 -31.18
CA LYS A 131 -2.19 -0.57 -31.16
C LYS A 131 -2.54 -1.42 -29.93
N TYR A 132 -3.38 -0.90 -29.05
CA TYR A 132 -3.81 -1.58 -27.83
C TYR A 132 -5.16 -2.29 -28.03
N ILE A 133 -5.21 -3.58 -27.69
CA ILE A 133 -6.38 -4.44 -27.83
C ILE A 133 -6.62 -5.17 -26.51
N ARG A 134 -7.83 -5.07 -25.98
CA ARG A 134 -8.21 -5.83 -24.78
C ARG A 134 -8.60 -7.24 -25.19
N VAL A 135 -7.99 -8.25 -24.58
CA VAL A 135 -8.43 -9.63 -24.72
C VAL A 135 -9.49 -9.85 -23.65
N GLU A 136 -10.76 -9.71 -24.02
CA GLU A 136 -11.86 -10.14 -23.16
C GLU A 136 -11.84 -11.67 -23.10
N ALA A 137 -11.04 -12.21 -22.18
CA ALA A 137 -11.16 -13.61 -21.81
C ALA A 137 -12.56 -13.78 -21.20
N GLY A 138 -13.47 -14.44 -21.92
CA GLY A 138 -14.83 -14.74 -21.46
C GLY A 138 -14.82 -15.68 -20.26
N PHE A 139 -14.43 -15.21 -19.08
CA PHE A 139 -14.48 -15.96 -17.82
C PHE A 139 -14.67 -15.01 -16.64
N HIS A 140 -15.77 -15.19 -15.89
CA HIS A 140 -16.25 -14.37 -14.78
C HIS A 140 -15.17 -13.91 -13.77
N PRO A 141 -14.67 -12.68 -13.88
CA PRO A 141 -13.57 -12.15 -13.05
C PRO A 141 -14.01 -11.85 -11.60
N ILE A 142 -15.28 -11.48 -11.43
CA ILE A 142 -15.83 -10.96 -10.18
C ILE A 142 -15.96 -12.06 -9.11
N ARG A 143 -16.28 -13.30 -9.51
CA ARG A 143 -16.53 -14.39 -8.56
C ARG A 143 -15.26 -14.85 -7.84
N ARG A 144 -14.12 -14.97 -8.54
CA ARG A 144 -12.85 -15.38 -7.91
C ARG A 144 -12.22 -14.26 -7.08
N TRP A 145 -12.29 -13.01 -7.54
CA TRP A 145 -11.86 -11.84 -6.77
C TRP A 145 -12.66 -11.70 -5.47
N ALA A 146 -13.99 -11.78 -5.55
CA ALA A 146 -14.85 -11.73 -4.37
C ALA A 146 -14.57 -12.92 -3.42
N GLN A 147 -14.20 -14.09 -3.93
CA GLN A 147 -13.91 -15.26 -3.11
C GLN A 147 -12.52 -15.20 -2.47
N HIS A 148 -11.51 -14.67 -3.15
CA HIS A 148 -10.19 -14.40 -2.59
C HIS A 148 -10.26 -13.35 -1.49
N TYR A 149 -10.91 -12.21 -1.75
CA TYR A 149 -11.11 -11.18 -0.73
C TYR A 149 -12.04 -11.64 0.40
N ARG A 150 -13.10 -12.42 0.14
CA ARG A 150 -13.90 -13.02 1.22
C ARG A 150 -13.08 -13.95 2.09
N ASN A 151 -12.16 -14.73 1.53
CA ASN A 151 -11.29 -15.60 2.33
C ASN A 151 -10.26 -14.80 3.14
N VAL A 152 -9.73 -13.70 2.60
CA VAL A 152 -8.83 -12.79 3.32
C VAL A 152 -9.58 -12.00 4.41
N PHE A 153 -10.79 -11.52 4.13
CA PHE A 153 -11.64 -10.82 5.10
C PHE A 153 -12.25 -11.76 6.14
N ALA A 154 -12.47 -13.04 5.83
CA ALA A 154 -12.94 -14.04 6.80
C ALA A 154 -11.85 -14.46 7.81
N GLN A 155 -10.58 -14.14 7.53
CA GLN A 155 -9.46 -14.38 8.46
C GLN A 155 -9.19 -13.17 9.38
N LEU A 156 -9.87 -12.04 9.17
CA LEU A 156 -9.73 -10.85 9.99
C LEU A 156 -10.83 -10.83 11.05
N ASP A 157 -10.44 -10.69 12.31
CA ASP A 157 -11.36 -10.51 13.43
C ASP A 157 -12.18 -9.23 13.19
N THR A 158 -13.49 -9.26 13.45
CA THR A 158 -14.38 -8.10 13.29
C THR A 158 -13.87 -6.89 14.05
N ALA A 159 -13.18 -7.09 15.19
CA ALA A 159 -12.49 -6.02 15.92
C ALA A 159 -11.34 -5.36 15.13
N GLN A 160 -10.61 -6.11 14.31
CA GLN A 160 -9.54 -5.61 13.44
C GLN A 160 -10.13 -4.83 12.25
N ILE A 161 -11.24 -5.30 11.66
CA ILE A 161 -11.92 -4.61 10.56
C ILE A 161 -12.49 -3.26 11.04
N THR A 162 -13.15 -3.24 12.21
CA THR A 162 -13.64 -1.99 12.81
C THR A 162 -12.49 -1.03 13.11
N GLN A 163 -11.34 -1.54 13.56
CA GLN A 163 -10.17 -0.73 13.82
C GLN A 163 -9.52 -0.17 12.56
N ILE A 164 -9.47 -0.94 11.46
CA ILE A 164 -9.00 -0.47 10.15
C ILE A 164 -9.94 0.61 9.61
N PHE A 165 -11.26 0.43 9.75
CA PHE A 165 -12.24 1.44 9.34
C PHE A 165 -12.11 2.73 10.17
N GLN A 166 -11.90 2.61 11.48
CA GLN A 166 -11.69 3.78 12.33
C GLN A 166 -10.35 4.48 12.02
N ASP A 167 -9.24 3.75 11.91
CA ASP A 167 -7.93 4.37 11.61
C ASP A 167 -7.85 4.97 10.20
N LYS A 168 -8.64 4.46 9.25
CA LYS A 168 -8.60 4.89 7.83
C LYS A 168 -9.68 5.91 7.46
N PHE A 169 -10.80 5.96 8.18
CA PHE A 169 -11.95 6.82 7.84
C PHE A 169 -12.43 7.73 8.98
N ASP A 170 -11.85 7.65 10.20
CA ASP A 170 -12.06 8.66 11.25
C ASP A 170 -11.16 9.88 10.98
N ARG A 171 -11.47 10.59 9.88
CA ARG A 171 -10.65 11.64 9.24
C ARG A 171 -10.16 12.75 10.18
N GLU A 172 -10.70 12.86 11.38
CA GLU A 172 -10.41 13.92 12.35
C GLU A 172 -10.62 13.49 13.82
N HIS A 173 -10.69 12.18 14.12
CA HIS A 173 -11.03 11.66 15.47
C HIS A 173 -12.34 12.22 16.07
N GLN A 174 -13.21 12.81 15.24
CA GLN A 174 -14.38 13.60 15.64
C GLN A 174 -15.38 12.81 16.46
N TRP A 175 -15.56 11.52 16.13
CA TRP A 175 -16.56 10.68 16.77
C TRP A 175 -16.04 10.10 18.07
N ARG A 176 -14.75 9.74 18.14
CA ARG A 176 -14.10 9.27 19.38
C ARG A 176 -14.06 10.37 20.44
N ARG A 177 -13.79 11.63 20.05
CA ARG A 177 -13.78 12.77 20.97
C ARG A 177 -15.14 13.00 21.64
N ARG A 178 -16.25 12.88 20.89
CA ARG A 178 -17.61 13.10 21.41
C ARG A 178 -18.07 12.03 22.40
N LEU A 179 -17.47 10.84 22.35
CA LEU A 179 -17.82 9.70 23.19
C LEU A 179 -16.93 9.55 24.42
N VAL A 180 -15.83 10.30 24.53
CA VAL A 180 -14.90 10.20 25.65
C VAL A 180 -15.09 11.38 26.61
N HIS A 181 -15.42 11.07 27.86
CA HIS A 181 -15.45 12.04 28.95
C HIS A 181 -14.02 12.45 29.34
N ASN A 182 -13.76 13.76 29.40
CA ASN A 182 -12.52 14.29 29.97
C ASN A 182 -12.43 13.89 31.46
N ARG A 183 -11.45 13.04 31.79
CA ARG A 183 -11.15 12.72 33.19
C ARG A 183 -10.41 13.89 33.82
N ARG A 184 -10.75 14.20 35.08
CA ARG A 184 -10.03 15.19 35.87
C ARG A 184 -8.54 14.81 35.96
N PRO A 185 -7.63 15.79 35.85
CA PRO A 185 -6.20 15.51 35.98
C PRO A 185 -5.90 14.86 37.33
N PRO A 186 -4.94 13.91 37.39
CA PRO A 186 -4.56 13.27 38.63
C PRO A 186 -4.03 14.31 39.62
N ARG A 187 -4.44 14.20 40.89
CA ARG A 187 -4.04 15.11 41.98
C ARG A 187 -2.58 14.90 42.44
N HIS A 188 -1.91 13.87 41.91
CA HIS A 188 -0.56 13.48 42.27
C HIS A 188 0.32 13.40 41.00
N PRO A 189 1.64 13.63 41.11
CA PRO A 189 2.56 13.47 39.99
C PRO A 189 2.50 12.03 39.48
N VAL A 190 2.45 11.88 38.15
CA VAL A 190 2.42 10.59 37.46
C VAL A 190 3.50 10.54 36.41
N VAL A 191 4.12 9.38 36.22
CA VAL A 191 5.08 9.12 35.15
C VAL A 191 4.33 8.70 33.90
N LEU A 192 4.52 9.43 32.80
CA LEU A 192 3.86 9.15 31.53
C LEU A 192 4.53 7.98 30.81
N LEU A 193 3.72 7.01 30.39
CA LEU A 193 4.13 5.90 29.54
C LEU A 193 3.43 6.06 28.17
N PRO A 194 4.08 6.68 27.17
CA PRO A 194 3.51 6.78 25.84
C PRO A 194 3.50 5.40 25.16
N SER A 195 2.38 5.00 24.59
CA SER A 195 2.30 3.76 23.82
C SER A 195 1.61 3.92 22.47
N ALA A 196 2.35 3.58 21.43
CA ALA A 196 1.88 3.52 20.05
C ALA A 196 1.31 2.16 19.65
N TYR A 197 1.69 1.06 20.32
CA TYR A 197 1.28 -0.30 19.99
C TYR A 197 1.48 -1.28 21.17
N VAL A 198 0.74 -2.41 21.17
CA VAL A 198 0.67 -3.40 22.27
C VAL A 198 2.02 -3.82 22.83
N ASN A 199 3.01 -4.07 21.96
CA ASN A 199 4.30 -4.58 22.39
C ASN A 199 5.07 -3.54 23.21
N VAL A 200 4.98 -2.26 22.84
CA VAL A 200 5.55 -1.16 23.63
C VAL A 200 4.79 -1.00 24.95
N SER A 201 3.46 -1.11 24.95
CA SER A 201 2.67 -1.12 26.20
C SER A 201 3.14 -2.22 27.15
N ARG A 202 3.39 -3.44 26.66
CA ARG A 202 3.81 -4.58 27.51
C ARG A 202 5.16 -4.34 28.16
N THR A 203 6.12 -3.83 27.39
CA THR A 203 7.45 -3.50 27.90
C THR A 203 7.37 -2.37 28.93
N ALA A 204 6.66 -1.29 28.62
CA ALA A 204 6.49 -0.15 29.52
C ALA A 204 5.82 -0.54 30.86
N ILE A 205 4.80 -1.39 30.80
CA ILE A 205 4.14 -1.92 32.00
C ILE A 205 5.06 -2.84 32.81
N SER A 206 5.88 -3.65 32.13
CA SER A 206 6.83 -4.54 32.82
C SER A 206 7.85 -3.74 33.62
N TYR A 207 8.30 -2.58 33.10
CA TYR A 207 9.13 -1.65 33.85
C TYR A 207 8.40 -0.95 34.99
N ALA A 208 7.15 -0.52 34.76
CA ALA A 208 6.34 0.09 35.81
C ALA A 208 6.08 -0.84 37.00
N ALA A 209 5.95 -2.15 36.76
CA ALA A 209 5.79 -3.15 37.80
C ALA A 209 7.02 -3.28 38.71
N LEU A 210 8.21 -2.88 38.24
CA LEU A 210 9.44 -2.89 39.05
C LEU A 210 9.53 -1.68 40.01
N LEU A 211 8.65 -0.68 39.86
CA LEU A 211 8.66 0.56 40.63
C LEU A 211 7.29 0.78 41.32
N PRO A 212 6.93 -0.05 42.31
CA PRO A 212 5.58 -0.05 42.91
C PRO A 212 5.25 1.23 43.70
N SER A 213 6.25 2.01 44.09
CA SER A 213 6.08 3.29 44.79
C SER A 213 5.68 4.46 43.87
N GLU A 214 5.86 4.31 42.56
CA GLU A 214 5.59 5.34 41.57
C GLU A 214 4.24 5.08 40.87
N ASN A 215 3.51 6.16 40.60
CA ASN A 215 2.26 6.10 39.84
C ASN A 215 2.52 6.35 38.35
N PHE A 216 2.08 5.43 37.50
CA PHE A 216 2.25 5.53 36.06
C PHE A 216 0.92 5.77 35.35
N LEU A 217 0.97 6.52 34.25
CA LEU A 217 -0.16 6.72 33.34
C LEU A 217 0.21 6.20 31.95
N LEU A 218 -0.34 5.05 31.57
CA LEU A 218 -0.26 4.51 30.21
C LEU A 218 -1.25 5.25 29.31
N VAL A 219 -0.69 5.92 28.31
CA VAL A 219 -1.42 6.75 27.37
C VAL A 219 -1.44 6.04 26.02
N TYR A 220 -2.63 5.72 25.50
CA TYR A 220 -2.79 4.93 24.27
C TYR A 220 -3.59 5.67 23.19
N ALA A 221 -3.12 5.63 21.94
CA ALA A 221 -3.82 6.21 20.79
C ALA A 221 -4.81 5.25 20.09
N ARG A 222 -4.70 3.94 20.37
CA ARG A 222 -5.48 2.89 19.71
C ARG A 222 -6.08 1.95 20.74
N ASN A 223 -7.30 1.46 20.50
CA ASN A 223 -7.92 0.51 21.42
C ASN A 223 -7.18 -0.83 21.51
N ASN A 224 -6.48 -1.26 20.45
CA ASN A 224 -5.65 -2.46 20.53
C ASN A 224 -4.45 -2.30 21.45
N SER A 225 -3.89 -1.09 21.63
CA SER A 225 -2.74 -0.87 22.53
C SER A 225 -3.15 -0.77 24.00
N ARG A 226 -4.45 -0.80 24.30
CA ARG A 226 -4.99 -0.95 25.66
C ARG A 226 -4.76 -2.38 26.15
N LEU A 227 -3.98 -2.52 27.21
CA LEU A 227 -3.76 -3.82 27.86
C LEU A 227 -4.96 -4.16 28.77
N LYS A 228 -5.44 -5.40 28.69
CA LYS A 228 -6.57 -5.90 29.49
C LYS A 228 -6.23 -5.96 30.99
N THR A 229 -4.97 -6.15 31.31
CA THR A 229 -4.47 -6.29 32.67
C THR A 229 -3.28 -5.35 32.83
N VAL A 230 -3.33 -4.49 33.84
CA VAL A 230 -2.27 -3.55 34.21
C VAL A 230 -1.98 -3.66 35.71
N PRO A 231 -0.74 -3.45 36.16
CA PRO A 231 -0.39 -3.39 37.57
C PRO A 231 -1.18 -2.31 38.32
N SER A 232 -1.33 -2.47 39.63
CA SER A 232 -2.12 -1.55 40.48
C SER A 232 -1.58 -0.12 40.50
N ASN A 233 -0.28 0.06 40.23
CA ASN A 233 0.38 1.36 40.13
C ASN A 233 0.33 1.97 38.72
N VAL A 234 -0.39 1.35 37.77
CA VAL A 234 -0.53 1.83 36.39
C VAL A 234 -2.00 2.13 36.08
N SER A 235 -2.29 3.39 35.77
CA SER A 235 -3.57 3.83 35.21
C SER A 235 -3.50 3.91 33.69
N THR A 236 -4.63 3.77 32.99
CA THR A 236 -4.68 3.88 31.52
C THR A 236 -5.62 4.98 31.06
N THR A 237 -5.24 5.76 30.05
CA THR A 237 -6.12 6.74 29.38
C THR A 237 -5.92 6.75 27.86
N SER A 238 -6.98 7.09 27.12
CA SER A 238 -6.90 7.29 25.68
C SER A 238 -6.35 8.68 25.35
N LEU A 239 -5.59 8.79 24.25
CA LEU A 239 -5.23 10.06 23.61
C LEU A 239 -6.37 10.67 22.79
N ASP A 240 -7.44 9.91 22.53
CA ASP A 240 -8.57 10.36 21.70
C ASP A 240 -9.09 11.77 22.03
N PRO A 241 -9.21 12.19 23.32
CA PRO A 241 -9.69 13.53 23.67
C PRO A 241 -8.75 14.68 23.29
N TYR A 242 -7.46 14.38 23.10
CA TYR A 242 -6.38 15.33 22.86
C TYR A 242 -6.11 15.56 21.37
N PHE A 243 -6.71 14.78 20.46
CA PHE A 243 -6.65 15.09 19.04
C PHE A 243 -7.43 16.38 18.74
N VAL A 244 -6.78 17.28 17.99
CA VAL A 244 -7.36 18.53 17.51
C VAL A 244 -7.98 18.27 16.15
N THR A 245 -9.10 18.95 15.85
CA THR A 245 -9.69 18.94 14.49
C THR A 245 -8.67 19.46 13.50
N THR A 246 -8.53 18.79 12.36
CA THR A 246 -7.63 19.19 11.28
C THR A 246 -7.90 20.64 10.90
N ASP A 247 -6.86 21.46 10.87
CA ASP A 247 -6.97 22.83 10.40
C ASP A 247 -7.33 22.80 8.91
N THR A 248 -8.51 23.32 8.57
CA THR A 248 -8.99 23.35 7.19
C THR A 248 -8.12 24.23 6.30
N GLY A 249 -7.42 25.21 6.88
CA GLY A 249 -6.42 26.03 6.20
C GLY A 249 -5.17 25.21 5.85
N GLU A 250 -4.64 24.45 6.81
CA GLU A 250 -3.53 23.52 6.60
C GLU A 250 -3.87 22.45 5.55
N ALA A 251 -5.06 21.84 5.64
CA ALA A 251 -5.52 20.86 4.68
C ALA A 251 -5.60 21.43 3.24
N ALA A 252 -6.03 22.69 3.09
CA ALA A 252 -6.07 23.36 1.79
C ALA A 252 -4.66 23.66 1.25
N VAL A 253 -3.72 24.06 2.11
CA VAL A 253 -2.30 24.27 1.75
C VAL A 253 -1.66 22.95 1.31
N MET A 254 -1.89 21.88 2.08
CA MET A 254 -1.44 20.53 1.76
C MET A 254 -2.03 20.01 0.44
N ALA A 255 -3.32 20.23 0.20
CA ALA A 255 -3.96 19.86 -1.07
C ALA A 255 -3.35 20.62 -2.26
N LYS A 256 -3.05 21.92 -2.09
CA LYS A 256 -2.40 22.72 -3.13
C LYS A 256 -0.97 22.26 -3.41
N ALA A 257 -0.20 21.92 -2.37
CA ALA A 257 1.14 21.35 -2.51
C ALA A 257 1.11 20.00 -3.25
N TRP A 258 0.10 19.17 -2.96
CA TRP A 258 -0.14 17.93 -3.70
C TRP A 258 -0.47 18.15 -5.18
N GLU A 259 -1.28 19.14 -5.51
CA GLU A 259 -1.57 19.46 -6.92
C GLU A 259 -0.31 19.94 -7.67
N SER A 260 0.56 20.74 -7.04
CA SER A 260 1.82 21.17 -7.68
C SER A 260 2.83 20.05 -7.91
N LEU A 261 2.66 18.90 -7.25
CA LEU A 261 3.49 17.70 -7.47
C LEU A 261 3.01 16.87 -8.68
N LYS A 262 1.85 17.18 -9.26
CA LYS A 262 1.31 16.47 -10.42
C LYS A 262 1.73 17.08 -11.77
N ASP A 263 2.15 18.35 -11.76
CA ASP A 263 2.60 19.12 -12.92
C ASP A 263 4.09 18.87 -13.22
#